data_AF-A0A2N0W296-F1
#
_entry.id   AF-A0A2N0W296-F1
#
_cell.length_a   1.000
_cell.length_b   1.000
_cell.length_c   1.000
_cell.angle_alpha   90.00
_cell.angle_beta   90.00
_cell.angle_gamma   90.00
#
_symmetry.space_group_name_H-M   'P 1'
#
loop_
_entity.id
_entity.type
_entity.pdbx_description
1 polymer ?
#
loop_
_entity_poly.entity_id
_entity_poly.type
_entity_poly.pdbx_seq_one_letter_code
_entity_poly.pdbx_strand_id
1 'polypeptide(L)' 'MKKPVFNIRRIVMFVLFLLICIGLYLLALNSYCDQGGNFELGVCAITSFIPF' A
#
# COMPACT_ATOMS: atom_id res chain seq x y z
N MET A 1 3.66 35.18 14.10
CA MET A 1 3.60 34.33 12.89
C MET A 1 3.19 32.91 13.30
N LYS A 2 1.94 32.49 13.02
CA LYS A 2 1.37 31.20 13.47
C LYS A 2 1.47 30.20 12.30
N LYS A 3 2.20 29.11 12.54
CA LYS A 3 2.76 28.15 11.55
C LYS A 3 1.68 27.41 10.73
N PRO A 4 2.01 26.88 9.52
CA PRO A 4 1.07 26.22 8.59
C PRO A 4 0.66 24.80 9.04
N VAL A 5 0.18 24.66 10.27
CA VAL A 5 -0.12 23.34 10.89
C VAL A 5 -1.35 22.67 10.29
N PHE A 6 -2.26 23.44 9.69
CA PHE A 6 -3.53 22.95 9.16
C PHE A 6 -3.37 22.08 7.90
N ASN A 7 -2.52 22.48 6.96
CA ASN A 7 -2.31 21.71 5.72
C ASN A 7 -1.55 20.40 5.97
N ILE A 8 -0.61 20.38 6.91
CA ILE A 8 0.18 19.19 7.23
C ILE A 8 -0.72 18.08 7.76
N ARG A 9 -1.66 18.38 8.67
CA ARG A 9 -2.61 17.35 9.18
C ARG A 9 -3.44 16.71 8.07
N ARG A 10 -3.90 17.52 7.10
CA ARG A 10 -4.68 17.03 5.96
C ARG A 10 -3.84 16.15 5.03
N ILE A 11 -2.60 16.56 4.77
CA ILE A 11 -1.63 15.76 3.99
C ILE A 11 -1.33 14.45 4.69
N VAL A 12 -1.07 14.47 6.01
CA VAL A 12 -0.79 13.25 6.79
C VAL A 12 -1.97 12.28 6.76
N MET A 13 -3.21 12.76 6.91
CA MET A 13 -4.39 11.92 6.77
C MET A 13 -4.51 11.31 5.37
N PHE A 14 -4.23 12.09 4.33
CA PHE A 14 -4.28 11.61 2.95
C PHE A 14 -3.20 10.56 2.66
N VAL A 15 -1.99 10.76 3.17
CA VAL A 15 -0.88 9.80 3.06
C VAL A 15 -1.21 8.51 3.82
N LEU A 16 -1.76 8.60 5.04
CA LEU A 16 -2.20 7.42 5.80
C LEU A 16 -3.30 6.65 5.06
N PHE A 17 -4.27 7.36 4.49
CA PHE A 17 -5.32 6.75 3.69
C PHE A 17 -4.75 6.00 2.47
N LEU A 18 -3.84 6.64 1.73
CA LEU A 18 -3.14 6.00 0.60
C LEU A 18 -2.36 4.75 1.04
N LEU A 19 -1.64 4.82 2.16
CA LEU A 19 -0.89 3.66 2.68
C LEU A 19 -1.82 2.49 3.04
N ILE A 20 -2.98 2.78 3.62
CA ILE A 20 -3.99 1.74 3.91
C ILE A 20 -4.54 1.13 2.62
N CYS A 21 -4.85 1.94 1.61
CA CYS A 21 -5.30 1.45 0.30
C CYS A 21 -4.24 0.58 -0.37
N ILE A 22 -2.97 0.99 -0.34
CA ILE A 22 -1.85 0.21 -0.87
C ILE A 22 -1.70 -1.10 -0.10
N GLY A 23 -1.75 -1.08 1.23
CA GLY A 23 -1.68 -2.28 2.06
C GLY A 23 -2.78 -3.29 1.77
N LEU A 24 -4.04 -2.82 1.66
CA LEU A 24 -5.17 -3.67 1.29
C LEU A 24 -5.05 -4.23 -0.13
N TYR A 25 -4.54 -3.43 -1.07
CA TYR A 25 -4.26 -3.88 -2.44
C TYR A 25 -3.21 -4.99 -2.46
N LEU A 26 -2.09 -4.81 -1.74
CA LEU A 26 -1.04 -5.83 -1.63
C LEU A 26 -1.53 -7.11 -0.94
N LEU A 27 -2.35 -6.99 0.12
CA LEU A 27 -2.93 -8.14 0.80
C LEU A 27 -3.85 -8.94 -0.12
N ALA A 28 -4.72 -8.25 -0.87
CA ALA A 28 -5.56 -8.88 -1.88
C ALA A 28 -4.68 -9.55 -2.94
N LEU A 29 -3.65 -8.86 -3.42
CA LEU A 29 -2.72 -9.40 -4.41
C LEU A 29 -2.06 -10.70 -3.92
N ASN A 30 -1.58 -10.74 -2.68
CA ASN A 30 -0.95 -11.93 -2.11
C ASN A 30 -1.90 -13.12 -2.09
N SER A 31 -3.17 -12.91 -1.74
CA SER A 31 -4.20 -13.96 -1.81
C SER A 31 -4.48 -14.42 -3.24
N TYR A 32 -4.40 -13.53 -4.23
CA TYR A 32 -4.51 -13.89 -5.65
C TYR A 32 -3.26 -14.62 -6.17
N CYS A 33 -2.06 -14.24 -5.74
CA CYS A 33 -0.80 -14.90 -6.11
C CYS A 33 -0.73 -16.32 -5.52
N ASP A 34 -1.16 -16.50 -4.26
CA ASP A 34 -1.21 -17.80 -3.59
C ASP A 34 -2.13 -18.81 -4.31
N GLN A 35 -3.20 -18.29 -4.94
CA GLN A 35 -4.12 -19.08 -5.76
C GLN A 35 -3.59 -19.39 -7.18
N GLY A 36 -2.33 -19.05 -7.49
CA GLY A 36 -1.72 -19.33 -8.80
C GLY A 36 -2.21 -18.42 -9.92
N GLY A 37 -2.71 -17.23 -9.61
CA GLY A 37 -3.09 -16.24 -10.60
C GLY A 37 -1.88 -15.73 -11.40
N ASN A 38 -1.95 -15.77 -12.74
CA ASN A 38 -0.90 -15.30 -13.66
C ASN A 38 -0.84 -13.76 -13.78
N PHE A 39 -1.03 -13.01 -12.70
CA PHE A 39 -0.91 -11.55 -12.73
C PHE A 39 0.55 -11.16 -12.45
N GLU A 40 1.27 -10.86 -13.53
CA GLU A 40 2.58 -10.20 -13.53
C GLU A 40 3.59 -10.77 -12.52
N LEU A 41 4.32 -11.82 -12.94
CA LEU A 41 5.45 -12.47 -12.25
C LEU A 41 6.44 -11.51 -11.54
N GLY A 42 6.45 -10.22 -11.87
CA GLY A 42 7.24 -9.18 -11.18
C GLY A 42 6.65 -8.69 -9.85
N VAL A 43 5.34 -8.43 -9.76
CA VAL A 43 4.75 -7.83 -8.54
C VAL A 43 4.57 -8.88 -7.44
N CYS A 44 4.07 -10.08 -7.79
CA CYS A 44 3.99 -11.21 -6.86
C CYS A 44 5.38 -11.62 -6.32
N ALA A 45 6.44 -11.54 -7.14
CA ALA A 45 7.82 -11.85 -6.72
C ALA A 45 8.44 -10.78 -5.81
N ILE A 46 8.07 -9.50 -5.98
CA ILE A 46 8.49 -8.44 -5.06
C ILE A 46 7.79 -8.58 -3.71
N THR A 47 6.49 -8.91 -3.70
CA THR A 47 5.76 -9.20 -2.45
C THR A 47 6.20 -10.50 -1.79
N SER A 48 6.60 -11.54 -2.52
CA SER A 48 7.13 -12.78 -1.90
C SER A 48 8.50 -12.56 -1.23
N PHE A 49 9.22 -11.51 -1.61
CA PHE A 49 10.47 -11.10 -0.96
C PHE A 49 10.25 -10.26 0.31
N ILE A 50 9.03 -9.77 0.52
CA ILE A 50 8.62 -9.01 1.70
C ILE A 50 7.86 -9.99 2.60
N PRO A 51 8.50 -10.60 3.62
CA PRO A 51 7.83 -11.52 4.51
C PRO A 51 6.90 -10.70 5.42
N PHE A 52 5.65 -10.56 5.03
CA PHE A 52 4.58 -10.23 5.97
C PHE A 52 3.83 -11.51 6.35
#